data_AF-A0A353ZH49-F1
#
_entry.id   AF-A0A353ZH49-F1
#
_cell.length_a   1.000
_cell.length_b   1.000
_cell.length_c   1.000
_cell.angle_alpha   90.00
_cell.angle_beta   90.00
_cell.angle_gamma   90.00
#
_symmetry.space_group_name_H-M   'P 1'
#
loop_
_entity.id
_entity.type
_entity.pdbx_description
1 polymer ?
#
loop_
_entity_poly.entity_id
_entity_poly.type
_entity_poly.pdbx_seq_one_letter_code
_entity_poly.pdbx_strand_id
1 'polypeptide(L)'
;MFGLFGGKDWNVVGIIFERPDLYRVNGNRGKGGEAATIRDAVKNHARTIFWAVFDQKGAFLEGATGQGSVNVPAPVVQKLTREMATLTTVREVLSILEKGKEAKVAKTLTWTGYPPKPEHRA
;
A
#
# COMPACT_ATOMS: atom_id res chain seq x y z
N MET A 1 -2.04 -37.60 9.15
CA MET A 1 -1.53 -36.77 10.27
C MET A 1 -0.68 -35.66 9.66
N PHE A 2 -0.75 -34.42 10.20
CA PHE A 2 0.00 -33.19 9.82
C PHE A 2 -0.50 -32.45 8.55
N GLY A 3 -0.97 -31.19 8.54
CA GLY A 3 -1.16 -30.11 9.53
C GLY A 3 -1.93 -28.96 8.82
N LEU A 4 -2.94 -28.34 9.42
CA LEU A 4 -2.88 -27.01 10.06
C LEU A 4 -2.26 -25.85 9.25
N PHE A 5 -2.30 -25.87 7.92
CA PHE A 5 -2.10 -24.65 7.13
C PHE A 5 -3.39 -23.82 7.12
N GLY A 6 -3.57 -22.96 8.12
CA GLY A 6 -4.40 -21.77 7.95
C GLY A 6 -3.83 -21.00 6.76
N GLY A 7 -4.58 -20.97 5.65
CA GLY A 7 -4.10 -20.38 4.39
C GLY A 7 -3.66 -18.94 4.60
N LYS A 8 -2.54 -18.55 3.99
CA LYS A 8 -2.01 -17.18 4.00
C LYS A 8 -2.92 -16.28 3.15
N ASP A 9 -4.06 -15.96 3.71
CA ASP A 9 -5.10 -15.18 3.07
C ASP A 9 -5.03 -13.77 3.64
N TRP A 10 -4.39 -12.87 2.91
CA TRP A 10 -3.95 -11.58 3.45
C TRP A 10 -4.36 -10.41 2.57
N ASN A 11 -4.57 -9.27 3.24
CA ASN A 11 -4.61 -7.96 2.64
C ASN A 11 -3.23 -7.30 2.87
N VAL A 12 -2.51 -7.02 1.79
CA VAL A 12 -1.20 -6.35 1.83
C VAL A 12 -1.40 -4.89 1.46
N VAL A 13 -0.94 -3.99 2.32
CA VAL A 13 -0.97 -2.55 2.10
C VAL A 13 0.45 -2.01 1.97
N GLY A 14 0.71 -1.20 0.95
CA GLY A 14 1.96 -0.48 0.75
C GLY A 14 1.74 1.01 0.66
N ILE A 15 2.47 1.79 1.46
CA ILE A 15 2.58 3.24 1.32
C ILE A 15 3.78 3.53 0.42
N ILE A 16 3.51 4.00 -0.78
CA ILE A 16 4.51 4.21 -1.83
C ILE A 16 4.69 5.71 -2.06
N PHE A 17 5.93 6.17 -1.95
CA PHE A 17 6.30 7.52 -2.31
C PHE A 17 6.25 7.70 -3.82
N GLU A 18 5.52 8.71 -4.30
CA GLU A 18 5.48 9.03 -5.72
C GLU A 18 6.23 10.30 -6.07
N ARG A 19 6.03 11.36 -5.28
CA ARG A 19 6.60 12.70 -5.47
C ARG A 19 6.88 13.34 -4.10
N PRO A 20 7.70 14.40 -4.01
CA PRO A 20 8.09 15.06 -2.76
C PRO A 20 6.96 15.38 -1.78
N ASP A 21 5.77 15.66 -2.30
CA ASP A 21 4.56 16.06 -1.59
C ASP A 21 3.47 14.99 -1.58
N LEU A 22 3.70 13.83 -2.23
CA LEU A 22 2.66 12.84 -2.48
C LEU A 22 3.15 11.42 -2.23
N TYR A 23 2.46 10.74 -1.32
CA TYR A 23 2.49 9.29 -1.18
C TYR A 23 1.12 8.68 -1.53
N ARG A 24 1.13 7.44 -2.00
CA ARG A 24 -0.08 6.65 -2.26
C ARG A 24 -0.19 5.48 -1.30
N VAL A 25 -1.40 5.18 -0.87
CA VAL A 25 -1.73 3.96 -0.14
C VAL A 25 -2.31 2.97 -1.15
N ASN A 26 -1.60 1.87 -1.39
CA ASN A 26 -2.04 0.82 -2.31
C ASN A 26 -2.37 -0.45 -1.51
N GLY A 27 -3.44 -1.13 -1.89
CA GLY A 27 -3.88 -2.38 -1.26
C GLY A 27 -3.98 -3.51 -2.27
N ASN A 28 -3.60 -4.71 -1.87
CA ASN A 28 -3.76 -5.94 -2.65
C ASN A 28 -4.30 -7.05 -1.75
N ARG A 29 -5.25 -7.85 -2.25
CA ARG A 29 -5.74 -9.05 -1.58
C ARG A 29 -5.15 -10.28 -2.26
N GLY A 30 -4.48 -11.14 -1.49
CA GLY A 30 -3.87 -12.37 -1.99
C GLY A 30 -4.28 -13.58 -1.16
N LYS A 31 -4.11 -14.78 -1.74
CA LYS A 31 -4.36 -16.06 -1.07
C LYS A 31 -3.16 -17.00 -1.14
N GLY A 32 -2.95 -17.79 -0.10
CA GLY A 32 -1.86 -18.77 -0.02
C GLY A 32 -0.48 -18.22 -0.43
N GLY A 33 0.16 -18.87 -1.39
CA GLY A 33 1.49 -18.47 -1.88
C GLY A 33 1.52 -17.09 -2.57
N GLU A 34 0.44 -16.71 -3.24
CA GLU A 34 0.33 -15.41 -3.92
C GLU A 34 0.39 -14.24 -2.93
N ALA A 35 -0.24 -14.38 -1.76
CA ALA A 35 -0.19 -13.36 -0.71
C ALA A 35 1.24 -13.07 -0.25
N ALA A 36 2.08 -14.11 -0.14
CA ALA A 36 3.48 -13.97 0.21
C ALA A 36 4.25 -13.25 -0.91
N THR A 37 4.01 -13.62 -2.18
CA THR A 37 4.61 -12.96 -3.34
C THR A 37 4.26 -11.46 -3.38
N ILE A 38 2.99 -11.11 -3.17
CA ILE A 38 2.53 -9.72 -3.15
C ILE A 38 3.22 -8.95 -2.01
N ARG A 39 3.25 -9.51 -0.80
CA ARG A 39 3.93 -8.90 0.35
C ARG A 39 5.40 -8.64 0.03
N ASP A 40 6.10 -9.64 -0.48
CA ASP A 40 7.54 -9.54 -0.75
C ASP A 40 7.82 -8.53 -1.88
N ALA A 41 6.96 -8.45 -2.91
CA ALA A 41 7.04 -7.43 -3.94
C ALA A 41 6.84 -6.01 -3.37
N VAL A 42 5.83 -5.80 -2.52
CA VAL A 42 5.57 -4.50 -1.88
C VAL A 42 6.72 -4.10 -0.96
N LYS A 43 7.22 -5.05 -0.15
CA LYS A 43 8.34 -4.86 0.77
C LYS A 43 9.63 -4.45 0.04
N ASN A 44 9.91 -5.08 -1.09
CA ASN A 44 11.15 -4.86 -1.86
C ASN A 44 11.04 -3.70 -2.86
N HIS A 45 9.85 -3.10 -3.01
CA HIS A 45 9.69 -1.97 -3.93
C HIS A 45 10.44 -0.74 -3.39
N ALA A 46 11.34 -0.19 -4.21
CA ALA A 46 12.30 0.85 -3.81
C ALA A 46 11.66 2.12 -3.21
N ARG A 47 10.42 2.44 -3.60
CA ARG A 47 9.69 3.62 -3.13
C ARG A 47 8.73 3.35 -1.97
N THR A 48 8.66 2.12 -1.47
CA THR A 48 7.79 1.78 -0.33
C THR A 48 8.36 2.42 0.94
N ILE A 49 7.60 3.33 1.55
CA ILE A 49 7.92 3.96 2.83
C ILE A 49 7.60 2.99 3.96
N PHE A 50 6.42 2.38 3.90
CA PHE A 50 5.92 1.45 4.91
C PHE A 50 5.05 0.39 4.23
N TRP A 51 5.11 -0.84 4.73
CA TRP A 51 4.25 -1.93 4.28
C TRP A 51 3.64 -2.62 5.49
N ALA A 52 2.44 -3.18 5.31
CA ALA A 52 1.73 -3.90 6.33
C ALA A 52 0.90 -5.03 5.72
N VAL A 53 0.72 -6.09 6.50
CA VAL A 53 -0.09 -7.24 6.20
C VAL A 53 -1.21 -7.28 7.22
N PHE A 54 -2.42 -7.47 6.73
CA PHE A 54 -3.62 -7.66 7.51
C PHE A 54 -4.26 -8.98 7.13
N ASP A 55 -5.03 -9.57 8.04
CA ASP A 55 -5.91 -10.67 7.68
C ASP A 55 -7.07 -10.17 6.79
N GLN A 56 -7.89 -11.11 6.28
CA GLN A 56 -9.07 -10.76 5.47
C GLN A 56 -10.18 -10.03 6.24
N LYS A 57 -10.05 -9.85 7.56
CA LYS A 57 -10.98 -9.11 8.43
C LYS A 57 -10.41 -7.75 8.86
N GLY A 58 -9.24 -7.36 8.33
CA GLY A 58 -8.59 -6.09 8.63
C GLY A 58 -7.84 -6.05 9.97
N ALA A 59 -7.56 -7.20 10.59
CA ALA A 59 -6.67 -7.29 11.74
C ALA A 59 -5.21 -7.20 11.30
N PHE A 60 -4.42 -6.37 11.97
CA PHE A 60 -3.00 -6.20 11.66
C PHE A 60 -2.21 -7.46 12.05
N LEU A 61 -1.36 -7.96 11.14
CA LEU A 61 -0.54 -9.16 11.35
C LEU A 61 0.94 -8.81 11.47
N GLU A 62 1.47 -8.09 10.49
CA GLU A 62 2.87 -7.65 10.47
C GLU A 62 3.02 -6.36 9.66
N GLY A 63 4.10 -5.62 9.88
CA GLY A 63 4.42 -4.44 9.08
C GLY A 63 5.76 -3.85 9.47
N ALA A 64 6.39 -3.15 8.52
CA ALA A 64 7.69 -2.53 8.72
C ALA A 64 7.92 -1.39 7.73
N THR A 65 8.97 -0.62 8.00
CA THR A 65 9.49 0.36 7.05
C THR A 65 10.04 -0.32 5.80
N GLY A 66 9.81 0.28 4.63
CA GLY A 66 10.42 -0.13 3.38
C GLY A 66 11.66 0.69 3.04
N GLN A 67 12.29 0.36 1.92
CA GLN A 67 13.51 1.02 1.45
C GLN A 67 13.31 2.52 1.18
N GLY A 68 12.10 2.92 0.76
CA GLY A 68 11.76 4.31 0.47
C GLY A 68 11.63 5.20 1.71
N SER A 69 11.67 4.65 2.92
CA SER A 69 11.60 5.41 4.17
C SER A 69 12.72 6.43 4.34
N VAL A 70 13.89 6.21 3.72
CA VAL A 70 15.03 7.14 3.73
C VAL A 70 14.75 8.43 2.95
N ASN A 71 13.77 8.41 2.04
CA ASN A 71 13.44 9.56 1.19
C ASN A 71 12.38 10.49 1.81
N VAL A 72 11.92 10.19 3.03
CA VAL A 72 10.91 10.98 3.74
C VAL A 72 11.41 11.38 5.13
N PRO A 73 10.93 12.50 5.69
CA PRO A 73 11.34 12.93 7.02
C PRO A 73 11.06 11.85 8.09
N ALA A 74 12.00 11.64 9.01
CA ALA A 74 11.86 10.66 10.08
C ALA A 74 10.56 10.79 10.92
N PRO A 75 10.04 12.00 11.22
CA PRO A 75 8.75 12.14 11.91
C PRO A 75 7.58 11.51 11.14
N VAL A 76 7.61 11.56 9.80
CA VAL A 76 6.58 10.93 8.95
C VAL A 76 6.65 9.41 9.10
N VAL A 77 7.85 8.84 9.02
CA VAL A 77 8.05 7.38 9.19
C VAL A 77 7.61 6.90 10.57
N GLN A 78 7.95 7.66 11.62
CA GLN A 78 7.54 7.33 12.99
C GLN A 78 6.02 7.39 13.16
N LYS A 79 5.37 8.42 12.59
CA LYS A 79 3.91 8.53 12.59
C LYS A 79 3.27 7.34 11.88
N LEU A 80 3.73 7.03 10.66
CA LEU A 80 3.23 5.87 9.91
C LEU A 80 3.41 4.57 10.70
N THR A 81 4.57 4.35 11.32
CA THR A 81 4.83 3.14 12.11
C THR A 81 3.86 2.98 13.28
N ARG A 82 3.46 4.08 13.93
CA ARG A 82 2.53 4.06 15.07
C ARG A 82 1.06 3.95 14.65
N GLU A 83 0.69 4.65 13.58
CA GLU A 83 -0.71 4.90 13.24
C GLU A 83 -1.18 4.11 12.02
N MET A 84 -0.31 3.35 11.33
CA MET A 84 -0.66 2.67 10.06
C MET A 84 -1.98 1.89 10.14
N ALA A 85 -2.14 1.12 11.22
CA ALA A 85 -3.33 0.30 11.41
C ALA A 85 -4.58 1.11 11.73
N THR A 86 -4.48 2.38 12.12
CA THR A 86 -5.63 3.24 12.47
C THR A 86 -5.86 4.38 11.48
N LEU A 87 -4.95 4.61 10.54
CA LEU A 87 -5.11 5.60 9.48
C LEU A 87 -6.40 5.37 8.69
N THR A 88 -7.25 6.39 8.61
CA THR A 88 -8.54 6.34 7.92
C THR A 88 -8.40 5.86 6.48
N THR A 89 -7.43 6.39 5.73
CA THR A 89 -7.17 5.97 4.35
C THR A 89 -6.83 4.48 4.22
N VAL A 90 -6.10 3.92 5.19
CA VAL A 90 -5.76 2.50 5.21
C VAL A 90 -7.02 1.68 5.50
N ARG A 91 -7.84 2.11 6.46
CA ARG A 91 -9.12 1.46 6.79
C ARG A 91 -10.11 1.50 5.63
N GLU A 92 -10.16 2.59 4.88
CA GLU A 92 -10.96 2.71 3.67
C GLU A 92 -10.50 1.71 2.60
N VAL A 93 -9.19 1.64 2.33
CA VAL A 93 -8.60 0.65 1.41
C VAL A 93 -8.91 -0.77 1.84
N LEU A 94 -8.70 -1.11 3.12
CA LEU A 94 -9.04 -2.43 3.67
C LEU A 94 -10.53 -2.76 3.50
N SER A 95 -11.43 -1.78 3.72
CA SER A 95 -12.86 -1.99 3.54
C SER A 95 -13.26 -2.26 2.07
N ILE A 96 -12.50 -1.75 1.10
CA ILE A 96 -12.70 -2.02 -0.33
C ILE A 96 -12.24 -3.44 -0.65
N LEU A 97 -11.07 -3.83 -0.13
CA LEU A 97 -10.47 -5.16 -0.30
C LEU A 97 -11.36 -6.26 0.29
N GLU A 98 -11.92 -6.02 1.48
CA GLU A 98 -12.85 -6.94 2.16
C GLU A 98 -14.07 -7.25 1.28
N LYS A 99 -14.60 -6.22 0.61
CA LYS A 99 -15.78 -6.31 -0.25
C LYS A 99 -15.48 -6.89 -1.64
N GLY A 100 -14.22 -7.18 -1.96
CA GLY A 100 -13.79 -7.66 -3.28
C GLY A 100 -14.11 -6.67 -4.41
N LYS A 101 -14.12 -5.36 -4.10
CA LYS A 101 -14.52 -4.30 -5.04
C LYS A 101 -13.33 -3.68 -5.76
N GLU A 102 -12.13 -4.27 -5.68
CA GLU A 102 -10.88 -3.79 -6.28
C GLU A 102 -11.08 -3.32 -7.72
N ALA A 103 -11.70 -4.17 -8.56
CA ALA A 103 -11.91 -3.92 -9.98
C ALA A 103 -12.80 -2.70 -10.29
N LYS A 104 -13.62 -2.26 -9.32
CA LYS A 104 -14.50 -1.08 -9.48
C LYS A 104 -13.83 0.22 -9.02
N VAL A 105 -12.74 0.13 -8.26
CA VAL A 105 -12.07 1.29 -7.64
C VAL A 105 -10.68 1.53 -8.24
N ALA A 106 -10.00 0.48 -8.72
CA ALA A 106 -8.74 0.57 -9.43
C ALA A 106 -8.96 1.22 -10.82
N LYS A 107 -8.98 2.55 -10.87
CA LYS A 107 -8.87 3.28 -12.13
C LYS A 107 -7.40 3.32 -12.52
N THR A 108 -7.08 2.82 -13.71
CA THR A 108 -5.76 3.03 -14.31
C THR A 108 -5.48 4.51 -14.33
N LEU A 109 -4.34 4.92 -13.76
CA LEU A 109 -3.94 6.32 -13.79
C LEU A 109 -3.54 6.67 -15.23
N THR A 110 -4.46 7.23 -16.01
CA THR A 110 -4.17 7.73 -17.35
C THR A 110 -3.35 9.01 -17.20
N TRP A 111 -2.02 8.90 -17.30
CA TRP A 111 -1.13 10.04 -17.37
C TRP A 111 -1.30 10.72 -18.73
N THR A 112 -2.02 11.85 -18.80
CA THR A 112 -2.27 12.61 -20.04
C THR A 112 -1.16 13.61 -20.37
N GLY A 113 0.03 13.48 -19.76
CA GLY A 113 1.16 14.38 -19.95
C GLY A 113 1.17 15.58 -19.00
N TYR A 114 2.19 16.43 -19.14
CA TYR A 114 2.27 17.71 -18.44
C TYR A 114 1.35 18.73 -19.11
N PRO A 115 0.64 19.60 -18.35
CA PRO A 115 -0.07 20.72 -18.96
C PRO A 115 0.92 21.56 -19.79
N PRO A 116 0.53 22.00 -21.01
CA PRO A 116 1.40 22.82 -21.84
C PRO A 116 1.81 24.08 -21.06
N LYS A 117 3.08 24.48 -21.20
CA LYS A 117 3.57 25.73 -20.59
C LYS A 117 2.68 26.87 -21.10
N PRO A 118 2.22 27.78 -20.21
CA PRO A 118 1.47 28.94 -20.65
C PRO A 118 2.31 29.71 -21.67
N GLU A 119 1.80 29.80 -22.89
CA GLU A 119 2.40 30.60 -23.95
C GLU A 119 2.37 32.04 -23.46
N HIS A 120 3.53 32.60 -23.16
CA HIS A 120 3.66 34.04 -22.98
C HIS A 120 3.31 34.69 -24.31
N ARG A 121 2.07 35.16 -24.45
CA ARG A 121 1.69 36.08 -25.51
C ARG A 121 2.42 37.39 -25.26
N ALA A 122 3.40 37.67 -26.10
CA ALA A 122 4.03 38.98 -26.23
C ALA A 122 3.04 39.99 -26.84
#